data_AF-A0A1K2FWX6-F1
#
_entry.id   AF-A0A1K2FWX6-F1
#
_cell.length_a   1.000
_cell.length_b   1.000
_cell.length_c   1.000
_cell.angle_alpha   90.00
_cell.angle_beta   90.00
_cell.angle_gamma   90.00
#
_symmetry.space_group_name_H-M   'P 1'
#
loop_
_entity.id
_entity.type
_entity.pdbx_description
1 polymer ?
#
loop_
_entity_poly.entity_id
_entity_poly.type
_entity_poly.pdbx_seq_one_letter_code
_entity_poly.pdbx_strand_id
1 'polypeptide(L)'
;MPSYSDVQKAVSVERRRVWAAWFAGTLLALFVASAINVFMGIALLAVGVFVVVFVLLTVTAYRMHAALGRRADRERRAVLGDDYPG
;
A
#
# COMPACT_ATOMS: atom_id res chain seq x y z
N MET A 1 13.18 7.75 25.69
CA MET A 1 13.51 6.90 24.53
C MET A 1 12.20 6.35 23.96
N PRO A 2 12.06 6.22 22.63
CA PRO A 2 10.88 5.59 22.04
C PRO A 2 10.71 4.18 22.59
N SER A 3 9.51 3.83 23.05
CA SER A 3 9.22 2.45 23.47
C SER A 3 8.94 1.58 22.25
N TYR A 4 9.13 0.26 22.36
CA TYR A 4 8.74 -0.69 21.31
C TYR A 4 7.29 -0.49 20.82
N SER A 5 6.39 -0.09 21.74
CA SER A 5 4.98 0.18 21.43
C SER A 5 4.78 1.39 20.52
N ASP A 6 5.65 2.40 20.61
CA ASP A 6 5.58 3.61 19.77
C ASP A 6 5.98 3.29 18.33
N VAL A 7 7.04 2.48 18.15
CA VAL A 7 7.47 1.98 16.82
C VAL A 7 6.35 1.15 16.17
N GLN A 8 5.69 0.27 16.94
CA GLN A 8 4.56 -0.51 16.41
C GLN A 8 3.36 0.36 16.01
N LYS A 9 3.01 1.35 16.84
CA LYS A 9 1.92 2.29 16.52
C LYS A 9 2.22 3.06 15.23
N ALA A 10 3.43 3.60 15.08
CA ALA A 10 3.85 4.33 13.89
C ALA A 10 3.71 3.46 12.61
N VAL A 11 4.24 2.23 12.65
CA VAL A 11 4.15 1.28 11.53
C VAL A 11 2.70 0.94 11.20
N SER A 12 1.83 0.80 12.20
CA SER A 12 0.40 0.53 11.99
C SER A 12 -0.33 1.68 11.29
N VAL A 13 0.04 2.92 11.61
CA VAL A 13 -0.55 4.13 10.99
C VAL A 13 -0.09 4.24 9.54
N GLU A 14 1.20 4.06 9.31
CA GLU A 14 1.78 4.11 7.97
C GLU A 14 1.21 2.99 7.08
N ARG A 15 1.04 1.78 7.63
CA ARG A 15 0.38 0.65 6.95
C ARG A 15 -1.06 0.99 6.57
N ARG A 16 -1.82 1.63 7.46
CA ARG A 16 -3.19 2.08 7.16
C ARG A 16 -3.23 3.16 6.07
N ARG A 17 -2.27 4.09 6.06
CA ARG A 17 -2.14 5.12 5.02
C ARG A 17 -1.88 4.51 3.64
N VAL A 18 -1.00 3.51 3.54
CA VAL A 18 -0.73 2.79 2.29
C VAL A 18 -2.00 2.11 1.76
N TRP A 19 -2.78 1.45 2.65
CA TRP A 19 -4.06 0.86 2.26
C TRP A 19 -5.10 1.90 1.84
N ALA A 20 -5.19 3.03 2.55
CA ALA A 20 -6.09 4.13 2.18
C ALA A 20 -5.72 4.70 0.80
N ALA A 21 -4.44 4.89 0.52
CA ALA A 21 -3.95 5.36 -0.78
C ALA A 21 -4.23 4.34 -1.91
N TRP A 22 -4.00 3.05 -1.66
CA TRP A 22 -4.34 1.99 -2.61
C TRP A 22 -5.84 1.96 -2.93
N PHE A 23 -6.69 2.08 -1.91
CA PHE A 23 -8.15 2.07 -2.07
C PHE A 23 -8.61 3.30 -2.86
N ALA A 24 -8.11 4.49 -2.53
CA ALA A 24 -8.40 5.72 -3.28
C ALA A 24 -7.96 5.62 -4.75
N GLY A 25 -6.75 5.10 -5.01
CA GLY A 25 -6.26 4.88 -6.37
C GLY A 25 -7.11 3.88 -7.16
N THR A 26 -7.61 2.83 -6.51
CA THR A 26 -8.52 1.85 -7.12
C THR A 26 -9.86 2.47 -7.48
N LEU A 27 -10.46 3.28 -6.57
CA LEU A 27 -11.70 4.00 -6.86
C LEU A 27 -11.54 4.99 -8.01
N LEU A 28 -10.43 5.71 -8.05
CA LEU A 28 -10.12 6.61 -9.17
C LEU A 28 -10.01 5.85 -10.49
N ALA A 29 -9.32 4.71 -10.50
CA ALA A 29 -9.20 3.87 -11.68
C ALA A 29 -10.56 3.32 -12.15
N LEU A 30 -11.46 2.95 -11.23
CA LEU A 30 -12.83 2.54 -11.55
C LEU A 30 -13.62 3.68 -12.18
N PHE A 31 -13.51 4.89 -11.64
CA PHE A 31 -14.15 6.07 -12.19
C PHE A 31 -13.67 6.36 -13.62
N VAL A 32 -12.36 6.32 -13.86
CA VAL A 32 -11.78 6.49 -15.19
C VAL A 32 -12.23 5.40 -16.15
N ALA A 33 -12.23 4.13 -15.73
CA ALA A 33 -12.69 3.03 -16.56
C ALA A 33 -14.16 3.18 -16.96
N SER A 34 -15.01 3.62 -16.02
CA SER A 34 -16.42 3.94 -16.30
C SER A 34 -16.55 5.08 -17.31
N ALA A 35 -15.78 6.17 -17.15
CA ALA A 35 -15.78 7.27 -18.10
C ALA A 35 -15.33 6.83 -19.51
N ILE A 36 -14.25 6.04 -19.61
CA ILE A 36 -13.76 5.50 -20.88
C ILE A 36 -14.84 4.64 -21.57
N ASN A 37 -15.54 3.80 -20.82
CA ASN A 37 -16.62 2.97 -21.36
C ASN A 37 -17.73 3.81 -22.01
N VAL A 38 -18.08 4.95 -21.39
CA VAL A 38 -19.09 5.87 -21.94
C VAL A 38 -18.61 6.51 -23.25
N PHE A 39 -17.34 6.89 -23.36
CA PHE A 39 -16.82 7.60 -24.53
C PHE A 39 -16.37 6.70 -25.69
N MET A 40 -15.86 5.49 -25.40
CA MET A 40 -15.24 4.62 -26.42
C MET A 40 -16.12 3.46 -26.88
N GLY A 41 -17.20 3.12 -26.16
CA GLY A 41 -18.07 1.99 -26.50
C GLY A 41 -17.41 0.59 -26.47
N ILE A 42 -16.10 0.50 -26.19
CA ILE A 42 -15.33 -0.76 -26.17
C ILE A 42 -15.02 -1.12 -24.72
N ALA A 43 -15.94 -1.88 -24.10
CA ALA A 43 -15.83 -2.30 -22.71
C ALA A 43 -14.54 -3.08 -22.39
N LEU A 44 -14.05 -3.86 -23.36
CA LEU A 44 -12.91 -4.76 -23.16
C LEU A 44 -11.59 -3.99 -22.91
N LEU A 45 -11.37 -2.87 -23.60
CA LEU A 45 -10.15 -2.07 -23.46
C LEU A 45 -10.10 -1.37 -22.11
N ALA A 46 -11.21 -0.77 -21.66
CA ALA A 46 -11.28 -0.13 -20.36
C ALA A 46 -11.07 -1.13 -19.22
N VAL A 47 -11.63 -2.34 -19.34
CA VAL A 47 -11.41 -3.43 -18.37
C VAL A 47 -9.94 -3.85 -18.36
N GLY A 48 -9.30 -4.00 -19.54
CA GLY A 48 -7.88 -4.33 -19.63
C GLY A 48 -6.98 -3.30 -18.93
N VAL A 49 -7.20 -2.00 -19.21
CA VAL A 49 -6.45 -0.92 -18.55
C VAL A 49 -6.70 -0.91 -17.05
N PHE A 50 -7.95 -1.09 -16.62
CA PHE A 50 -8.30 -1.13 -15.20
C PHE A 50 -7.59 -2.27 -14.46
N VAL A 51 -7.60 -3.48 -15.02
CA VAL A 51 -6.93 -4.64 -14.43
C VAL A 51 -5.42 -4.40 -14.31
N VAL A 52 -4.77 -3.86 -15.34
CA VAL A 52 -3.35 -3.55 -15.30
C VAL A 52 -3.03 -2.53 -14.22
N VAL A 53 -3.79 -1.42 -14.14
CA VAL A 53 -3.59 -0.39 -13.11
C VAL A 53 -3.81 -0.97 -11.71
N PHE A 54 -4.86 -1.77 -11.52
CA PHE A 54 -5.16 -2.41 -10.24
C PHE A 54 -4.04 -3.34 -9.77
N VAL A 55 -3.50 -4.17 -10.67
CA VAL A 55 -2.35 -5.04 -10.36
C VAL A 55 -1.12 -4.22 -9.97
N LEU A 56 -0.80 -3.16 -10.73
CA LEU A 56 0.34 -2.29 -10.44
C LEU A 56 0.21 -1.59 -9.08
N LEU A 57 -0.97 -1.06 -8.76
CA LEU A 57 -1.26 -0.46 -7.46
C LEU A 57 -1.10 -1.49 -6.34
N THR A 58 -1.60 -2.70 -6.52
CA THR A 58 -1.53 -3.78 -5.54
C THR A 58 -0.08 -4.21 -5.28
N VAL A 59 0.70 -4.46 -6.33
CA VAL A 59 2.13 -4.78 -6.22
C VAL A 59 2.88 -3.65 -5.50
N THR A 60 2.57 -2.40 -5.83
CA THR A 60 3.19 -1.23 -5.19
C THR A 60 2.86 -1.16 -3.70
N ALA A 61 1.60 -1.39 -3.31
CA ALA A 61 1.18 -1.42 -1.91
C ALA A 61 1.93 -2.51 -1.12
N TYR A 62 2.05 -3.73 -1.67
CA TYR A 62 2.83 -4.80 -1.04
C TYR A 62 4.31 -4.45 -0.89
N ARG A 63 4.92 -3.83 -1.91
CA ARG A 63 6.32 -3.37 -1.84
C ARG A 63 6.53 -2.31 -0.76
N MET A 64 5.60 -1.37 -0.62
CA MET A 64 5.62 -0.37 0.46
C MET A 64 5.48 -1.02 1.83
N HIS A 65 4.57 -1.98 2.01
CA HIS A 65 4.44 -2.73 3.26
C HIS A 65 5.71 -3.50 3.63
N ALA A 66 6.36 -4.16 2.67
CA ALA A 66 7.61 -4.86 2.90
C ALA A 66 8.74 -3.91 3.30
N ALA A 67 8.81 -2.71 2.68
CA ALA A 67 9.78 -1.69 3.04
C ALA A 67 9.54 -1.14 4.47
N LEU A 68 8.27 -0.95 4.85
CA LEU A 68 7.90 -0.53 6.21
C LEU A 68 8.26 -1.59 7.24
N GLY A 69 8.04 -2.88 6.94
CA GLY A 69 8.47 -3.98 7.82
C GLY A 69 9.98 -3.96 8.07
N ARG A 70 10.80 -3.85 7.01
CA ARG A 70 12.26 -3.76 7.14
C ARG A 70 12.72 -2.53 7.91
N ARG A 71 12.04 -1.39 7.78
CA ARG A 71 12.33 -0.18 8.57
C ARG A 71 11.99 -0.40 10.04
N ALA A 72 10.81 -0.95 10.31
CA ALA A 72 10.35 -1.29 11.65
C ALA A 72 11.31 -2.24 12.36
N ASP A 73 11.77 -3.30 11.69
CA ASP A 73 12.67 -4.29 12.30
C ASP A 73 14.04 -3.68 12.67
N ARG A 74 14.55 -2.74 11.85
CA ARG A 74 15.78 -1.99 12.19
C ARG A 74 15.57 -1.09 13.41
N GLU A 75 14.45 -0.38 13.46
CA GLU A 75 14.12 0.49 14.60
C GLU A 75 13.88 -0.32 15.87
N ARG A 76 13.24 -1.48 15.78
CA ARG A 76 13.03 -2.38 16.93
C ARG A 76 14.35 -2.92 17.46
N ARG A 77 15.28 -3.33 16.60
CA ARG A 77 16.64 -3.73 17.01
C ARG A 77 17.40 -2.59 17.68
N ALA A 78 17.25 -1.36 17.20
CA ALA A 78 17.88 -0.19 17.81
C ALA A 78 17.30 0.13 19.21
N VAL A 79 16.04 -0.20 19.47
CA VAL A 79 15.36 0.03 20.76
C VAL A 79 15.57 -1.13 21.74
N LEU A 80 15.52 -2.38 21.27
CA LEU A 80 15.59 -3.59 22.11
C LEU A 80 17.01 -4.15 22.25
N GLY A 81 17.97 -3.77 21.40
CA GLY A 81 19.35 -4.27 21.47
C GLY A 81 19.42 -5.80 21.38
N ASP A 82 20.18 -6.41 22.29
CA ASP A 82 20.37 -7.87 22.37
C ASP A 82 19.12 -8.64 22.84
N ASP A 83 18.13 -7.94 23.43
CA ASP A 83 16.85 -8.53 23.83
C ASP A 83 15.87 -8.67 22.66
N TYR A 84 16.28 -8.35 21.43
CA TYR A 84 15.44 -8.49 20.24
C TYR A 84 15.37 -9.95 19.77
N PRO A 85 14.22 -10.65 19.90
CA PRO A 85 14.06 -11.98 19.32
C PRO A 85 13.90 -11.81 17.80
N GLY A 86 14.99 -12.03 17.07
CA GLY A 86 15.05 -11.88 15.62
C GLY A 86 15.84 -12.99 14.96
#